data_AF-V5U525-F1
#
_entry.id   AF-V5U525-F1
#
_cell.length_a   1.000
_cell.length_b   1.000
_cell.length_c   1.000
_cell.angle_alpha   90.00
_cell.angle_beta   90.00
_cell.angle_gamma   90.00
#
_symmetry.space_group_name_H-M   'P 1'
#
loop_
_entity.id
_entity.type
_entity.pdbx_description
1 polymer ?
#
loop_
_entity_poly.entity_id
_entity_poly.type
_entity_poly.pdbx_seq_one_letter_code
_entity_poly.pdbx_strand_id
1 'polypeptide(L)'
;MARGDTVCLLVANKPDEVIRSVEIYSERGESLMESQLPEAKRHVARGQCLPDLGFSYRPGNRYSAYYYFQSLKGGPLRLFAAHFATAQTFPLKISATYDRAQ
;
A
#
# COMPACT_ATOMS: atom_id res chain seq x y z
N MET A 1 0.64 -12.54 20.57
CA MET A 1 -0.36 -11.97 19.66
C MET A 1 -0.07 -12.49 18.27
N ALA A 2 -0.97 -13.27 17.68
CA ALA A 2 -0.79 -13.82 16.33
C ALA A 2 -0.70 -12.66 15.34
N ARG A 3 0.40 -12.56 14.59
CA ARG A 3 0.53 -11.58 13.50
C ARG A 3 -0.49 -11.98 12.44
N GLY A 4 -1.53 -11.15 12.25
CA GLY A 4 -2.39 -11.25 11.09
C GLY A 4 -1.55 -11.18 9.81
N ASP A 5 -2.07 -11.76 8.73
CA ASP A 5 -1.44 -11.81 7.42
C ASP A 5 -0.90 -10.41 7.05
N THR A 6 0.42 -10.26 7.07
CA THR A 6 1.07 -8.97 6.85
C THR A 6 1.20 -8.76 5.35
N VAL A 7 0.46 -7.80 4.80
CA VAL A 7 0.57 -7.43 3.38
C VAL A 7 1.76 -6.50 3.19
N CYS A 8 2.69 -6.91 2.33
CA CYS A 8 3.84 -6.07 1.96
C CYS A 8 3.61 -5.46 0.58
N LEU A 9 3.35 -4.15 0.54
CA LEU A 9 3.31 -3.39 -0.71
C LEU A 9 4.70 -2.87 -1.02
N LEU A 10 5.21 -3.18 -2.21
CA LEU A 10 6.53 -2.78 -2.68
C LEU A 10 6.38 -1.82 -3.85
N VAL A 11 7.14 -0.73 -3.83
CA VAL A 11 7.17 0.27 -4.90
C VAL A 11 8.60 0.62 -5.25
N ALA A 12 8.85 0.95 -6.51
CA ALA A 12 10.12 1.50 -6.96
C ALA A 12 10.23 2.97 -6.52
N ASN A 13 10.52 3.19 -5.23
CA ASN A 13 10.74 4.54 -4.71
C ASN A 13 11.92 5.23 -5.38
N LYS A 14 11.76 6.53 -5.65
CA LYS A 14 12.88 7.38 -6.02
C LYS A 14 13.65 7.78 -4.77
N PRO A 15 14.99 7.96 -4.85
CA PRO A 15 15.83 8.21 -3.67
C PRO A 15 15.46 9.49 -2.90
N ASP A 16 14.86 10.47 -3.58
CA ASP A 16 14.53 11.79 -3.06
C ASP A 16 13.06 11.94 -2.67
N GLU A 17 12.25 10.87 -2.77
CA GLU A 17 10.83 10.91 -2.46
C GLU A 17 10.53 10.42 -1.03
N VAL A 18 9.55 11.07 -0.42
CA VAL A 18 8.99 10.71 0.89
C VAL A 18 7.49 10.53 0.81
N ILE A 19 6.96 9.65 1.67
CA ILE A 19 5.51 9.50 1.84
C ILE A 19 4.98 10.73 2.59
N ARG A 20 3.98 11.40 2.01
CA ARG A 20 3.27 12.53 2.61
C ARG A 20 1.99 12.07 3.29
N SER A 21 1.25 11.19 2.64
CA SER A 21 0.05 10.60 3.21
C SER A 21 -0.14 9.17 2.73
N VAL A 22 -0.86 8.42 3.56
CA VAL A 22 -1.28 7.04 3.31
C VAL A 22 -2.78 6.96 3.54
N GLU A 23 -3.48 6.34 2.61
CA GLU A 23 -4.88 6.00 2.74
C GLU A 23 -5.05 4.50 2.47
N ILE A 24 -5.75 3.78 3.34
CA ILE A 24 -6.06 2.37 3.18
C ILE A 24 -7.55 2.21 3.43
N TYR A 25 -8.24 1.57 2.52
CA TYR A 25 -9.67 1.29 2.59
C TYR A 25 -9.92 -0.19 2.42
N SER A 26 -10.95 -0.69 3.09
CA SER A 26 -11.51 -2.01 2.85
C SER A 26 -12.94 -1.91 2.30
N GLU A 27 -13.35 -2.90 1.52
CA GLU A 27 -14.74 -3.02 1.04
C GLU A 27 -15.74 -3.21 2.20
N ARG A 28 -15.26 -3.64 3.38
CA ARG A 28 -16.08 -3.80 4.60
C ARG A 28 -16.22 -2.52 5.43
N GLY A 29 -15.69 -1.39 4.96
CA GLY A 29 -15.84 -0.07 5.60
C GLY A 29 -14.72 0.30 6.58
N GLU A 30 -13.77 -0.59 6.85
CA GLU A 30 -12.55 -0.26 7.62
C GLU A 30 -11.69 0.69 6.78
N SER A 31 -11.17 1.76 7.39
CA SER A 31 -10.30 2.71 6.72
C SER A 31 -9.23 3.26 7.65
N LEU A 32 -8.12 3.68 7.05
CA LEU A 32 -7.05 4.43 7.70
C LEU A 32 -6.65 5.56 6.75
N MET A 33 -6.54 6.76 7.29
CA MET A 33 -5.98 7.92 6.60
C MET A 33 -5.00 8.60 7.52
N GLU A 34 -3.75 8.68 7.12
CA GLU A 34 -2.68 9.29 7.89
C GLU A 34 -1.90 10.26 7.01
N SER A 35 -1.79 11.52 7.45
CA SER A 35 -1.06 12.59 6.77
C SER A 35 0.10 13.15 7.60
N GLN A 36 0.19 12.77 8.88
CA GLN A 36 1.21 13.17 9.84
C GLN A 36 2.10 11.98 10.19
N LEU A 37 2.69 11.37 9.17
CA LEU A 37 3.66 10.28 9.34
C LEU A 37 4.87 10.75 10.15
N PRO A 38 5.36 9.96 11.12
CA PRO A 38 6.68 10.18 11.72
C PRO A 38 7.77 10.12 10.66
N GLU A 39 8.83 10.90 10.80
CA GLU A 39 9.94 11.00 9.83
C GLU A 39 10.51 9.62 9.45
N ALA A 40 10.70 8.74 10.44
CA ALA A 40 11.18 7.37 10.26
C ALA A 40 10.28 6.50 9.35
N LYS A 41 8.99 6.83 9.20
CA LYS A 41 8.04 6.12 8.32
C LYS A 41 7.84 6.80 6.97
N ARG A 42 8.30 8.04 6.81
CA ARG A 42 8.21 8.79 5.55
C ARG A 42 9.22 8.32 4.51
N HIS A 43 10.41 7.93 4.98
CA HIS A 43 11.47 7.40 4.14
C HIS A 43 11.37 5.88 4.08
N VAL A 44 11.09 5.34 2.90
CA VAL A 44 11.07 3.89 2.66
C VAL A 44 12.11 3.58 1.60
N ALA A 45 13.12 2.78 1.98
CA ALA A 45 14.16 2.38 1.05
C ALA A 45 13.60 1.50 -0.07
N ARG A 46 14.26 1.51 -1.24
CA ARG A 46 13.89 0.64 -2.36
C ARG A 46 13.88 -0.83 -1.90
N GLY A 47 12.80 -1.53 -2.20
CA GLY A 47 12.65 -2.95 -1.82
C GLY A 47 12.16 -3.19 -0.39
N GLN A 48 11.89 -2.14 0.38
CA GLN A 48 11.20 -2.27 1.68
C GLN A 48 9.69 -2.12 1.52
N CYS A 49 8.94 -2.82 2.38
CA CYS A 49 7.49 -2.71 2.44
C CYS A 49 7.08 -1.30 2.83
N LEU A 50 6.06 -0.79 2.17
CA LEU A 50 5.40 0.43 2.58
C LEU A 50 4.72 0.22 3.95
N PRO A 51 4.71 1.26 4.81
CA PRO A 51 4.11 1.14 6.13
C PRO A 51 2.60 0.95 6.03
N ASP A 52 2.08 -0.02 6.77
CA ASP A 52 0.64 -0.25 6.99
C ASP A 52 0.07 0.61 8.11
N LEU A 53 0.95 1.24 8.91
CA LEU A 53 0.60 2.12 10.03
C LEU A 53 -0.26 1.43 11.09
N GLY A 54 -0.13 0.12 11.23
CA GLY A 54 -0.94 -0.67 12.16
C GLY A 54 -2.30 -1.08 11.61
N PHE A 55 -2.60 -0.77 10.34
CA PHE A 55 -3.78 -1.30 9.68
C PHE A 55 -3.75 -2.83 9.65
N SER A 56 -4.83 -3.45 10.10
CA SER A 56 -4.94 -4.90 10.18
C SER A 56 -5.72 -5.45 8.99
N TYR A 57 -5.02 -6.16 8.11
CA TYR A 57 -5.66 -6.86 6.99
C TYR A 57 -6.33 -8.14 7.49
N ARG A 58 -7.61 -8.31 7.13
CA ARG A 58 -8.41 -9.48 7.44
C ARG A 58 -8.49 -10.40 6.23
N PRO A 59 -8.48 -11.72 6.42
CA PRO A 59 -8.73 -12.70 5.36
C PRO A 59 -10.06 -12.49 4.61
N GLY A 60 -10.06 -12.73 3.29
CA GLY A 60 -11.24 -12.68 2.43
C GLY A 60 -11.92 -11.32 2.36
N ASN A 61 -11.10 -10.27 2.24
CA ASN A 61 -11.54 -8.90 2.09
C ASN A 61 -10.79 -8.24 0.93
N ARG A 62 -11.36 -7.16 0.39
CA ARG A 62 -10.75 -6.36 -0.67
C ARG A 62 -10.28 -5.03 -0.12
N TYR A 63 -9.13 -4.59 -0.60
CA TYR A 63 -8.45 -3.41 -0.12
C TYR A 63 -8.03 -2.51 -1.27
N SER A 64 -8.08 -1.20 -1.00
CA SER A 64 -7.49 -0.15 -1.82
C SER A 64 -6.53 0.62 -0.95
N ALA A 65 -5.25 0.64 -1.33
CA ALA A 65 -4.22 1.38 -0.64
C ALA A 65 -3.62 2.45 -1.56
N TYR A 66 -3.52 3.67 -1.06
CA TYR A 66 -3.01 4.83 -1.76
C TYR A 66 -1.87 5.43 -0.95
N TYR A 67 -0.74 5.64 -1.62
CA TYR A 67 0.44 6.26 -1.04
C TYR A 67 0.82 7.46 -1.88
N TYR A 68 0.86 8.63 -1.26
CA TYR A 68 1.22 9.87 -1.92
C TYR A 68 2.67 10.20 -1.60
N PHE A 69 3.50 10.18 -2.62
CA PHE A 69 4.92 10.51 -2.52
C PHE A 69 5.17 11.93 -3.00
N GLN A 70 6.13 12.61 -2.39
CA GLN A 70 6.62 13.91 -2.84
C GLN A 70 8.13 13.94 -2.76
N SER A 71 8.80 14.60 -3.71
CA SER A 71 10.21 14.89 -3.57
C SER A 71 10.45 15.81 -2.36
N LEU A 72 11.54 15.58 -1.64
CA LEU A 72 12.02 16.46 -0.56
C LEU A 72 12.24 17.89 -1.03
N LYS A 73 12.55 18.07 -2.32
CA LYS A 73 12.73 19.40 -2.94
C LYS A 73 11.41 20.12 -3.22
N GLY A 74 10.27 19.51 -2.87
CA GLY A 74 8.94 19.95 -3.29
C GLY A 74 8.60 19.49 -4.70
N GLY A 75 7.39 19.84 -5.17
CA GLY A 75 6.89 19.47 -6.50
C GLY A 75 5.60 18.64 -6.45
N PRO A 76 5.16 18.10 -7.60
CA PRO A 76 3.89 17.38 -7.69
C PRO A 76 3.91 16.09 -6.86
N LEU A 77 2.74 15.72 -6.33
CA LEU A 77 2.56 14.43 -5.68
C LEU A 77 2.54 13.32 -6.73
N ARG A 78 3.24 12.23 -6.43
CA ARG A 78 3.16 10.97 -7.17
C ARG A 78 2.30 10.00 -6.38
N LEU A 79 1.24 9.51 -6.99
CA LEU A 79 0.38 8.49 -6.40
C LEU A 79 0.89 7.08 -6.74
N PHE A 80 0.94 6.23 -5.73
CA PHE A 80 0.95 4.77 -5.89
C PHE A 80 -0.38 4.23 -5.39
N ALA A 81 -1.10 3.51 -6.24
CA ALA A 81 -2.36 2.87 -5.90
C ALA A 81 -2.19 1.35 -6.03
N ALA A 82 -2.65 0.62 -5.02
CA ALA A 82 -2.69 -0.83 -5.02
C ALA A 82 -4.10 -1.31 -4.65
N HIS A 83 -4.65 -2.18 -5.50
CA HIS A 83 -5.91 -2.85 -5.25
C HIS A 83 -5.65 -4.35 -5.15
N PHE A 84 -6.07 -4.96 -4.05
CA PHE A 84 -5.80 -6.37 -3.80
C PHE A 84 -6.88 -7.01 -2.93
N ALA A 85 -6.91 -8.33 -2.93
CA ALA A 85 -7.77 -9.12 -2.07
C ALA A 85 -6.94 -10.10 -1.24
N THR A 86 -7.29 -10.27 0.02
CA THR A 86 -6.73 -11.32 0.88
C THR A 86 -7.56 -12.59 0.71
N ALA A 87 -6.92 -13.76 0.78
CA ALA A 87 -7.65 -15.04 0.75
C ALA A 87 -8.36 -15.27 2.08
N GLN A 88 -9.54 -15.89 2.06
CA GLN A 88 -10.13 -16.49 3.27
C GLN A 88 -9.63 -17.92 3.48
N THR A 89 -9.41 -18.64 2.38
CA THR A 89 -8.87 -20.00 2.31
C THR A 89 -7.98 -20.12 1.07
N PHE A 90 -6.90 -20.91 1.17
CA PHE A 90 -6.02 -21.23 0.05
C PHE A 90 -6.51 -22.47 -0.70
N PRO A 91 -6.26 -22.59 -2.02
CA PRO A 91 -5.39 -21.72 -2.83
C PRO A 91 -6.09 -20.45 -3.36
N LEU A 92 -5.37 -19.32 -3.32
CA LEU A 92 -5.70 -18.13 -4.11
C LEU A 92 -5.59 -18.48 -5.60
N LYS A 93 -6.71 -18.47 -6.34
CA LYS A 93 -6.65 -18.52 -7.81
C LYS A 93 -6.19 -17.17 -8.34
N ILE A 94 -4.90 -17.04 -8.62
CA ILE A 94 -4.37 -15.92 -9.39
C ILE A 94 -4.70 -16.18 -10.87
N SER A 95 -5.50 -15.30 -11.47
CA SER A 95 -5.76 -15.31 -12.91
C SER A 95 -5.21 -14.02 -13.50
N ALA A 96 -4.36 -14.15 -14.52
CA ALA A 96 -3.78 -13.03 -15.26
C ALA A 96 -4.13 -13.21 -16.73
N THR A 97 -4.72 -12.19 -17.32
CA THR A 97 -5.02 -12.09 -18.75
C THR A 97 -4.22 -10.94 -19.33
N TYR A 98 -3.47 -11.21 -20.39
CA TYR A 98 -2.79 -10.18 -21.16
C TYR A 98 -3.72 -9.73 -22.29
N ASP A 99 -4.22 -8.50 -22.21
CA ASP A 99 -4.78 -7.84 -23.39
C ASP A 99 -3.63 -7.23 -24.20
N ARG A 100 -3.59 -7.54 -25.50
CA ARG A 100 -2.74 -6.78 -26.43
C ARG A 100 -3.46 -5.46 -26.72
N ALA A 101 -2.81 -4.34 -26.42
CA ALA A 101 -3.22 -3.06 -26.99
C ALA A 101 -3.15 -3.17 -28.52
N GLN A 102 -4.26 -2.85 -29.19
CA GLN A 102 -4.32 -2.67 -30.65
C GLN A 102 -3.64 -1.35 -31.04
#